data_AF-A0A9E5HH87-F1
#
_entry.id   AF-A0A9E5HH87-F1
#
_cell.length_a   1.000
_cell.length_b   1.000
_cell.length_c   1.000
_cell.angle_alpha   90.00
_cell.angle_beta   90.00
_cell.angle_gamma   90.00
#
_symmetry.space_group_name_H-M   'P 1'
#
loop_
_entity.id
_entity.type
_entity.pdbx_description
1 polymer ?
#
loop_
_entity_poly.entity_id
_entity_poly.type
_entity_poly.pdbx_seq_one_letter_code
_entity_poly.pdbx_strand_id
1 'polypeptide(L)'
;IVFLYGSVLLFAMHGATILAVTRFGGDRELEQIYDRGTASERAALFWRWTMGFNATMEGIHRWAWWFAVLCPITGGIGILLTGTVVDNWFIWAQEHYFAPMYDGSYGYENYGSYESFIGQED
;
A
#
# COMPACT_ATOMS: atom_id res chain seq x y z
N ILE A 1 -1.73 -7.44 0.18
CA ILE A 1 -2.51 -6.23 0.56
C ILE A 1 -1.66 -4.95 0.41
N VAL A 2 -0.52 -4.84 1.12
CA VAL A 2 0.32 -3.62 1.08
C VAL A 2 0.66 -3.14 -0.34
N PHE A 3 0.98 -4.05 -1.26
CA PHE A 3 1.30 -3.70 -2.64
C PHE A 3 0.10 -3.20 -3.45
N LEU A 4 -1.13 -3.65 -3.13
CA LEU A 4 -2.33 -3.16 -3.81
C LEU A 4 -2.62 -1.71 -3.39
N TYR A 5 -2.64 -1.44 -2.09
CA TYR A 5 -2.82 -0.08 -1.58
C TYR A 5 -1.66 0.83 -1.98
N GLY A 6 -0.43 0.32 -1.94
CA GLY A 6 0.76 1.03 -2.42
C GLY A 6 0.70 1.34 -3.92
N SER A 7 0.14 0.46 -4.75
CA SER A 7 -0.05 0.71 -6.19
C SER A 7 -1.03 1.87 -6.42
N VAL A 8 -2.16 1.88 -5.69
CA VAL A 8 -3.12 2.98 -5.75
C VAL A 8 -2.47 4.29 -5.31
N LEU A 9 -1.75 4.27 -4.18
CA LEU A 9 -1.06 5.43 -3.64
C LEU A 9 -0.03 5.98 -4.63
N LEU A 10 0.88 5.13 -5.13
CA LEU A 10 1.94 5.55 -6.05
C LEU A 10 1.39 6.09 -7.37
N PHE A 11 0.35 5.45 -7.92
CA PHE A 11 -0.23 5.91 -9.18
C PHE A 11 -0.98 7.23 -9.02
N ALA A 12 -1.69 7.42 -7.90
CA ALA A 12 -2.31 8.70 -7.57
C ALA A 12 -1.27 9.82 -7.39
N MET A 13 -0.21 9.56 -6.62
CA MET A 13 0.90 10.50 -6.42
C MET A 13 1.57 10.87 -7.75
N HIS A 14 1.94 9.87 -8.55
CA HIS A 14 2.62 10.06 -9.81
C HIS A 14 1.75 10.79 -10.83
N GLY A 15 0.52 10.30 -11.08
CA GLY A 15 -0.41 10.93 -12.02
C GLY A 15 -0.72 12.38 -11.66
N ALA A 16 -0.96 12.68 -10.38
CA ALA A 16 -1.15 14.06 -9.93
C ALA A 16 0.10 14.92 -10.14
N THR A 17 1.29 14.36 -9.90
CA THR A 17 2.56 15.08 -10.12
C THR A 17 2.76 15.43 -11.59
N ILE A 18 2.56 14.48 -12.50
CA ILE A 18 2.73 14.71 -13.95
C ILE A 18 1.76 15.78 -14.43
N LEU A 19 0.49 15.70 -14.04
CA LEU A 19 -0.51 16.73 -14.36
C LEU A 19 -0.11 18.12 -13.81
N ALA A 20 0.46 18.18 -12.60
CA ALA A 20 0.92 19.44 -12.00
C ALA A 20 2.11 20.06 -12.75
N VAL A 21 2.93 19.26 -13.43
CA VAL A 21 4.09 19.74 -14.21
C VAL A 21 3.89 19.70 -15.73
N THR A 22 2.68 19.38 -16.23
CA THR A 22 2.39 19.34 -17.69
C THR A 22 2.69 20.67 -18.39
N ARG A 23 2.49 21.82 -17.73
CA ARG A 23 2.85 23.14 -18.29
C ARG A 23 4.35 23.30 -18.62
N PHE A 24 5.18 22.40 -18.08
CA PHE A 24 6.63 22.33 -18.33
C PHE A 24 7.01 21.13 -19.21
N GLY A 25 6.03 20.44 -19.81
CA GLY A 25 6.23 19.23 -20.62
C GLY A 25 6.56 17.98 -19.80
N GLY A 26 6.07 17.89 -18.56
CA GLY A 26 6.36 16.74 -17.68
C GLY A 26 5.78 15.40 -18.15
N ASP A 27 4.78 15.41 -19.02
CA ASP A 27 4.20 14.25 -19.70
C ASP A 27 5.12 13.64 -20.77
N ARG A 28 6.13 14.39 -21.23
CA ARG A 28 7.18 13.93 -22.16
C ARG A 28 8.29 13.24 -21.38
N GLU A 29 7.93 12.14 -20.73
CA GLU A 29 8.75 11.52 -19.68
C GLU A 29 10.05 10.92 -20.21
N LEU A 30 10.07 10.41 -21.44
CA LEU A 30 11.29 9.88 -22.05
C LEU A 30 12.36 10.97 -22.22
N GLU A 31 11.97 12.15 -22.71
CA GLU A 31 12.88 13.29 -22.84
C GLU A 31 13.32 13.79 -21.48
N GLN A 32 12.43 13.82 -20.50
CA GLN A 32 12.74 14.19 -19.11
C GLN A 32 13.70 13.21 -18.42
N ILE A 33 13.68 11.93 -18.79
CA ILE A 33 14.61 10.89 -18.32
C ILE A 33 15.98 11.07 -18.96
N TYR A 34 16.02 11.28 -20.28
CA TYR A 34 17.26 11.42 -21.03
C TYR A 34 17.98 12.74 -20.73
N ASP A 35 17.24 13.86 -20.72
CA ASP A 35 17.73 15.20 -20.44
C ASP A 35 16.83 15.91 -19.42
N ARG A 36 17.35 16.08 -18.20
CA ARG A 36 16.56 16.50 -17.05
C ARG A 36 16.10 17.96 -17.19
N GLY A 37 14.81 18.17 -17.43
CA GLY A 37 14.19 19.50 -17.49
C GLY A 37 13.61 19.99 -16.16
N THR A 38 13.11 21.23 -16.17
CA THR A 38 12.51 21.87 -14.97
C THR A 38 11.24 21.14 -14.48
N ALA A 39 10.54 20.40 -15.35
CA ALA A 39 9.43 19.56 -14.95
C ALA A 39 9.88 18.49 -13.93
N SER A 40 10.93 17.73 -14.29
CA SER A 40 11.52 16.70 -13.42
C SER A 40 12.10 17.28 -12.14
N GLU A 41 12.78 18.42 -12.20
CA GLU A 41 13.36 19.06 -11.02
C GLU A 41 12.30 19.52 -10.02
N ARG A 42 11.21 20.13 -10.52
CA ARG A 42 10.10 20.58 -9.66
C ARG A 42 9.32 19.41 -9.07
N ALA A 43 9.06 18.37 -9.86
CA ALA A 43 8.44 17.14 -9.39
C ALA A 43 9.29 16.48 -8.28
N ALA A 44 10.60 16.35 -8.49
CA ALA A 44 11.52 15.82 -7.51
C ALA A 44 11.58 16.66 -6.22
N LEU A 45 11.71 17.99 -6.35
CA LEU A 45 11.79 18.89 -5.20
C LEU A 45 10.50 18.91 -4.38
N PHE A 46 9.33 18.87 -5.03
CA PHE A 46 8.04 18.77 -4.33
C PHE A 46 8.02 17.58 -3.36
N TRP A 47 8.40 16.39 -3.83
CA TRP A 47 8.44 15.19 -2.98
C TRP A 47 9.56 15.25 -1.94
N ARG A 48 10.74 15.74 -2.31
CA ARG A 48 11.85 15.91 -1.36
C ARG A 48 11.48 16.81 -0.19
N TRP A 49 10.74 17.89 -0.44
CA TRP A 49 10.28 18.80 0.61
C TRP A 49 9.07 18.26 1.38
N THR A 50 8.26 17.40 0.77
CA THR A 50 7.07 16.80 1.42
C THR A 50 7.44 15.65 2.36
N MET A 51 8.36 14.76 1.96
CA MET A 51 8.65 13.51 2.67
C MET A 51 10.15 13.21 2.88
N GLY A 52 11.02 14.19 2.64
CA GLY A 52 12.46 14.11 2.93
C GLY A 52 13.31 13.38 1.89
N PHE A 53 12.68 12.69 0.93
CA PHE A 53 13.35 12.03 -0.20
C PHE A 53 12.49 12.13 -1.47
N ASN A 54 13.08 11.82 -2.62
CA ASN A 54 12.37 11.81 -3.90
C ASN A 54 12.94 10.73 -4.84
N ALA A 55 12.17 10.38 -5.87
CA ALA A 55 12.62 9.57 -7.00
C ALA A 55 12.99 10.46 -8.20
N THR A 56 13.65 9.86 -9.21
CA THR A 56 13.80 10.44 -10.55
C THR A 56 12.59 10.10 -11.43
N MET A 57 12.47 10.74 -12.60
CA MET A 57 11.40 10.45 -13.56
C MET A 57 11.41 8.98 -14.02
N GLU A 58 12.59 8.37 -14.16
CA GLU A 58 12.70 6.93 -14.44
C GLU A 58 12.42 6.10 -13.17
N GLY A 59 12.94 6.54 -12.03
CA GLY A 59 12.86 5.81 -10.77
C GLY A 59 11.41 5.55 -10.34
N ILE A 60 10.52 6.55 -10.45
CA ILE A 60 9.12 6.39 -10.03
C ILE A 60 8.39 5.31 -10.83
N HIS A 61 8.71 5.14 -12.12
CA HIS A 61 8.17 4.06 -12.95
C HIS A 61 8.65 2.69 -12.49
N ARG A 62 9.92 2.56 -12.07
CA ARG A 62 10.44 1.31 -11.49
C ARG A 62 9.75 0.99 -10.17
N TRP A 63 9.52 1.98 -9.30
CA TRP A 63 8.75 1.81 -8.07
C TRP A 63 7.32 1.34 -8.36
N ALA A 64 6.61 2.02 -9.26
CA ALA A 64 5.24 1.66 -9.65
C ALA A 64 5.17 0.24 -10.24
N TRP A 65 6.10 -0.11 -11.14
CA TRP A 65 6.18 -1.44 -11.74
C TRP A 65 6.38 -2.52 -10.69
N TRP A 66 7.34 -2.36 -9.76
CA TRP A 66 7.58 -3.34 -8.72
C TRP A 66 6.40 -3.49 -7.75
N PHE A 67 5.74 -2.40 -7.36
CA PHE A 67 4.54 -2.47 -6.53
C PHE A 67 3.39 -3.22 -7.24
N ALA A 68 3.20 -2.96 -8.54
CA ALA A 68 2.19 -3.65 -9.33
C ALA A 68 2.50 -5.15 -9.45
N VAL A 69 3.75 -5.52 -9.74
CA VAL A 69 4.18 -6.91 -9.94
C VAL A 69 4.20 -7.72 -8.63
N LEU A 70 4.61 -7.10 -7.52
CA LEU A 70 4.65 -7.78 -6.22
C LEU A 70 3.25 -8.06 -5.65
N CYS A 71 2.22 -7.33 -6.09
CA CYS A 71 0.84 -7.58 -5.68
C CYS A 71 0.35 -9.01 -6.03
N PRO A 72 0.31 -9.44 -7.31
CA PRO A 72 -0.10 -10.79 -7.66
C PRO A 72 0.94 -11.84 -7.26
N ILE A 73 2.23 -11.52 -7.21
CA ILE A 73 3.26 -12.50 -6.75
C ILE A 73 3.02 -12.89 -5.30
N THR A 74 2.88 -11.92 -4.39
CA THR A 74 2.64 -12.22 -2.97
C THR A 74 1.26 -12.83 -2.73
N GLY A 75 0.24 -12.40 -3.48
CA GLY A 75 -1.07 -13.05 -3.46
C GLY A 75 -1.02 -14.51 -3.91
N GLY A 76 -0.31 -14.79 -5.01
CA GLY A 76 -0.11 -16.13 -5.54
C GLY A 76 0.65 -17.05 -4.59
N ILE A 77 1.73 -16.57 -3.97
CA ILE A 77 2.47 -17.32 -2.95
C ILE A 77 1.54 -17.66 -1.77
N GLY A 78 0.74 -16.70 -1.29
CA GLY A 78 -0.20 -16.95 -0.19
C GLY A 78 -1.22 -18.06 -0.51
N ILE A 79 -1.78 -18.05 -1.72
CA ILE A 79 -2.69 -19.11 -2.17
C ILE A 79 -1.97 -20.45 -2.29
N LEU A 80 -0.78 -20.48 -2.91
CA LEU A 80 -0.03 -21.73 -3.07
C LEU A 80 0.28 -22.39 -1.74
N LEU A 81 0.58 -21.64 -0.69
CA LEU A 81 0.87 -22.16 0.66
C LEU A 81 -0.38 -22.60 1.43
N THR A 82 -1.54 -22.05 1.10
CA THR A 82 -2.80 -22.34 1.80
C THR A 82 -3.29 -23.75 1.44
N GLY A 83 -3.43 -24.63 2.44
CA GLY A 83 -3.83 -26.02 2.28
C GLY A 83 -2.75 -26.98 1.75
N THR A 84 -1.59 -26.46 1.33
CA THR A 84 -0.42 -27.30 0.96
C THR A 84 0.65 -27.30 2.06
N VAL A 85 0.82 -26.15 2.73
CA VAL A 85 1.82 -25.94 3.79
C VAL A 85 1.15 -25.48 5.08
N VAL A 86 0.11 -24.65 4.99
CA VAL A 86 -0.62 -24.10 6.15
C VAL A 86 -2.12 -24.31 5.98
N ASP A 87 -2.73 -25.08 6.88
CA ASP A 87 -4.17 -25.35 6.88
C ASP A 87 -4.98 -24.26 7.61
N ASN A 88 -4.40 -23.67 8.66
CA ASN A 88 -5.04 -22.61 9.44
C ASN A 88 -4.03 -21.50 9.78
N TRP A 89 -4.15 -20.38 9.07
CA TRP A 89 -3.28 -19.21 9.23
C TRP A 89 -3.40 -18.54 10.60
N PHE A 90 -4.54 -18.64 11.29
CA PHE A 90 -4.69 -18.07 12.63
C PHE A 90 -3.85 -18.86 13.65
N ILE A 91 -3.94 -20.18 13.63
CA ILE A 91 -3.14 -21.04 14.52
C ILE A 91 -1.65 -20.90 14.22
N TRP A 92 -1.27 -20.90 12.93
CA TRP A 92 0.12 -20.62 12.52
C TRP A 92 0.62 -19.28 13.08
N ALA A 93 -0.19 -18.23 13.03
CA ALA A 93 0.17 -16.92 13.58
C ALA A 93 0.28 -16.93 15.13
N GLN A 94 -0.48 -17.76 15.83
CA GLN A 94 -0.33 -17.96 17.28
C GLN A 94 0.97 -18.69 17.62
N GLU A 95 1.27 -19.79 16.92
CA GLU A 95 2.49 -20.60 17.11
C GLU A 95 3.77 -19.79 16.85
N HIS A 96 3.70 -18.83 15.93
CA HIS A 96 4.80 -17.91 15.60
C HIS A 96 4.73 -16.55 16.31
N TYR A 97 3.84 -16.38 17.29
CA TYR A 97 3.73 -15.16 18.12
C TYR A 97 3.44 -13.87 17.33
N PHE A 98 2.74 -13.97 16.20
CA PHE A 98 2.22 -12.82 15.44
C PHE A 98 0.80 -12.41 15.86
N ALA A 99 -0.01 -13.37 16.33
CA ALA A 99 -1.36 -13.09 16.76
C ALA A 99 -1.34 -12.32 18.10
N PRO A 100 -2.09 -11.22 18.24
CA PRO A 100 -2.22 -10.53 19.52
C PRO A 100 -2.92 -11.42 20.55
N MET A 101 -2.47 -11.37 21.81
CA MET A 101 -3.21 -11.94 22.92
C MET A 101 -4.25 -10.93 23.38
N TYR A 102 -5.50 -11.37 23.45
CA TYR A 102 -6.59 -10.60 24.04
C TYR A 102 -6.77 -11.09 25.48
N ASP A 103 -6.34 -10.29 26.45
CA ASP A 103 -6.37 -10.59 27.90
C ASP A 103 -7.64 -10.06 28.61
N GLY A 104 -8.49 -9.31 27.90
CA GLY A 104 -9.82 -8.88 28.35
C GLY A 104 -10.91 -9.94 28.14
N SER A 105 -12.07 -9.76 28.81
CA SER A 105 -13.25 -10.62 28.60
C SER A 105 -13.90 -10.30 27.25
N TYR A 106 -13.63 -11.12 26.23
CA TYR A 106 -14.29 -11.04 24.92
C TYR A 106 -15.18 -12.26 24.70
N GLY A 107 -16.45 -12.05 24.33
CA GLY A 107 -17.41 -13.13 24.08
C GLY A 107 -18.86 -12.64 24.04
N TYR A 108 -19.71 -13.33 23.25
CA TYR A 108 -21.15 -13.09 23.17
C TYR A 108 -21.84 -13.27 24.55
N GLU A 109 -21.22 -14.05 25.45
CA GLU A 109 -21.63 -14.30 26.84
C GLU A 109 -21.77 -13.01 27.69
N ASN A 110 -21.08 -11.93 27.34
CA ASN A 110 -21.12 -10.64 28.06
C ASN A 110 -22.14 -9.65 27.49
N TYR A 111 -22.69 -9.91 26.31
CA TYR A 111 -23.81 -9.15 25.74
C TYR A 111 -25.08 -9.96 26.03
N GLY A 112 -25.69 -9.74 27.19
CA GLY A 112 -26.86 -10.51 27.65
C GLY A 112 -28.07 -10.44 26.71
N SER A 113 -28.11 -9.45 25.80
CA SER A 113 -29.16 -9.22 24.80
C SER A 113 -28.56 -8.77 23.45
N TYR A 114 -29.24 -9.07 22.34
CA TYR A 114 -28.87 -8.53 21.02
C TYR A 114 -28.90 -6.99 20.99
N GLU A 115 -29.75 -6.37 21.79
CA GLU A 115 -29.89 -4.92 21.96
C GLU A 115 -28.65 -4.29 22.62
N SER A 116 -28.03 -4.96 23.60
CA SER A 116 -26.76 -4.56 24.21
C SER A 116 -25.58 -4.62 23.22
N PHE A 117 -25.59 -5.59 22.31
CA PHE A 117 -24.56 -5.77 21.28
C PHE A 117 -24.61 -4.68 20.20
N ILE A 118 -25.82 -4.20 19.85
CA ILE A 118 -26.01 -3.12 18.86
C ILE A 118 -26.11 -1.71 19.48
N GLY A 119 -25.96 -1.59 20.81
CA GLY A 119 -25.93 -0.31 21.53
C GLY A 119 -27.29 0.40 21.64
N GLN A 120 -28.37 -0.35 21.79
CA GLN A 120 -29.76 0.15 21.91
C GLN A 120 -30.41 -0.17 23.28
N GLU A 121 -29.63 -0.36 24.34
CA GLU A 121 -30.17 -0.37 25.70
C GLU A 121 -30.25 1.08 26.23
N ASP A 122 -31.44 1.46 26.75
CA ASP A 122 -31.74 2.77 27.36
C ASP A 122 -30.84 3.10 28.57
#